data_AF-A0A3R9U2L4-F1
#
_entry.id   AF-A0A3R9U2L4-F1
#
_cell.length_a   1.000
_cell.length_b   1.000
_cell.length_c   1.000
_cell.angle_alpha   90.00
_cell.angle_beta   90.00
_cell.angle_gamma   90.00
#
_symmetry.space_group_name_H-M   'P 1'
#
loop_
_entity.id
_entity.type
_entity.pdbx_description
1 polymer ?
#
loop_
_entity_poly.entity_id
_entity_poly.type
_entity_poly.pdbx_seq_one_letter_code
_entity_poly.pdbx_strand_id
1 'polypeptide(L)'
;MLNAVTPHLRHLTVNVLDSGLTVWDREVALLLRDEVMVRDLAERLLGNAVMYMVASMEHPDVHLGVGKVVDIGVHQVILDTPVYFALCDLYNEGRYKHHAPFIQRRNDGTVTDTAAFLRSIGFTPDEELWARDGADCSPCDSKVPDSH
;
A
#
# COMPACT_ATOMS: atom_id res chain seq x y z
N MET A 1 1.06 10.40 -7.29
CA MET A 1 -0.15 10.11 -6.49
C MET A 1 0.03 10.51 -5.03
N LEU A 2 1.04 10.00 -4.31
CA LEU A 2 1.21 10.31 -2.89
C LEU A 2 1.41 11.82 -2.61
N ASN A 3 2.27 12.51 -3.36
CA ASN A 3 2.46 13.97 -3.18
C ASN A 3 1.18 14.80 -3.35
N ALA A 4 0.16 14.28 -4.06
CA ALA A 4 -1.12 14.96 -4.24
C ALA A 4 -1.92 15.09 -2.93
N VAL A 5 -1.58 14.33 -1.88
CA VAL A 5 -2.23 14.43 -0.57
C VAL A 5 -1.80 15.64 0.22
N THR A 6 -0.76 16.37 -0.20
CA THR A 6 -0.18 17.49 0.55
C THR A 6 -1.23 18.53 0.97
N PRO A 7 -2.19 18.97 0.11
CA PRO A 7 -3.25 19.90 0.50
C PRO A 7 -4.27 19.32 1.49
N HIS A 8 -4.29 17.99 1.67
CA HIS A 8 -5.20 17.25 2.54
C HIS A 8 -4.59 16.91 3.91
N LEU A 9 -3.33 17.29 4.16
CA LEU A 9 -2.68 17.10 5.46
C LEU A 9 -3.28 18.06 6.50
N ARG A 10 -4.03 17.51 7.46
CA ARG A 10 -4.72 18.27 8.53
C ARG A 10 -4.04 18.18 9.90
N HIS A 11 -3.18 17.18 10.10
CA HIS A 11 -2.62 16.85 11.41
C HIS A 11 -1.09 16.82 11.35
N LEU A 12 -0.45 17.25 12.44
CA LEU A 12 1.01 17.18 12.62
C LEU A 12 1.80 17.71 11.39
N THR A 13 1.30 18.74 10.73
CA THR A 13 1.82 19.22 9.44
C THR A 13 3.27 19.69 9.55
N VAL A 14 3.69 20.24 10.69
CA VAL A 14 5.11 20.55 10.96
C VAL A 14 5.97 19.29 10.88
N ASN A 15 5.57 18.20 11.53
CA ASN A 15 6.33 16.93 11.52
C ASN A 15 6.43 16.31 10.11
N VAL A 16 5.44 16.55 9.25
CA VAL A 16 5.41 16.02 7.88
C VAL A 16 6.16 16.93 6.91
N LEU A 17 5.97 18.25 7.01
CA LEU A 17 6.37 19.20 5.96
C LEU A 17 7.68 19.96 6.26
N ASP A 18 8.13 20.03 7.51
CA ASP A 18 9.32 20.83 7.88
C ASP A 18 10.66 20.21 7.46
N SER A 19 10.65 18.94 7.04
CA SER A 19 11.85 18.22 6.57
C SER A 19 12.46 18.79 5.28
N GLY A 20 11.73 19.65 4.55
CA GLY A 20 12.12 20.12 3.22
C GLY A 20 11.99 19.07 2.10
N LEU A 21 11.52 17.87 2.44
CA LEU A 21 11.24 16.79 1.49
C LEU A 21 9.81 16.85 0.98
N THR A 22 9.58 16.28 -0.21
CA THR A 22 8.22 15.92 -0.63
C THR A 22 7.66 14.82 0.28
N VAL A 23 6.33 14.67 0.34
CA VAL A 23 5.70 13.56 1.10
C VAL A 23 6.26 12.21 0.63
N TRP A 24 6.45 12.04 -0.69
CA TRP A 24 7.07 10.87 -1.27
C TRP A 24 8.49 10.62 -0.75
N ASP A 25 9.38 11.62 -0.85
CA ASP A 25 10.76 11.44 -0.42
C ASP A 25 10.90 11.22 1.08
N ARG A 26 9.98 11.79 1.87
CA ARG A 26 9.89 11.54 3.30
C ARG A 26 9.49 10.08 3.59
N GLU A 27 8.46 9.54 2.95
CA GLU A 27 8.08 8.14 3.13
C GLU A 27 9.19 7.17 2.66
N VAL A 28 9.90 7.49 1.58
CA VAL A 28 11.10 6.74 1.17
C VAL A 28 12.18 6.80 2.23
N ALA A 29 12.42 7.97 2.83
CA ALA A 29 13.41 8.11 3.91
C ALA A 29 13.02 7.32 5.17
N LEU A 30 11.73 7.24 5.49
CA LEU A 30 11.23 6.42 6.60
C LEU A 30 11.37 4.92 6.32
N LEU A 31 11.07 4.45 5.11
CA LEU A 31 11.35 3.07 4.69
C LEU A 31 12.83 2.73 4.87
N LEU A 32 13.72 3.59 4.39
CA LEU A 32 15.18 3.37 4.51
C LEU A 32 15.68 3.41 5.96
N ARG A 33 14.96 4.08 6.86
CA ARG A 33 15.26 4.12 8.29
C ARG A 33 14.89 2.80 8.97
N ASP A 34 13.71 2.27 8.65
CA ASP A 34 13.10 1.16 9.38
C ASP A 34 13.41 -0.22 8.77
N GLU A 35 13.84 -0.25 7.50
CA GLU A 35 14.10 -1.48 6.77
C GLU A 35 15.50 -1.49 6.15
N VAL A 36 16.09 -2.69 6.04
CA VAL A 36 17.38 -2.87 5.36
C VAL A 36 17.15 -3.02 3.86
N MET A 37 17.11 -1.90 3.16
CA MET A 37 16.95 -1.87 1.70
C MET A 37 17.70 -0.72 1.03
N VAL A 38 17.86 -0.81 -0.29
CA VAL A 38 18.38 0.29 -1.11
C VAL A 38 17.22 1.20 -1.54
N ARG A 39 17.53 2.47 -1.86
CA ARG A 39 16.50 3.47 -2.26
C ARG A 39 15.61 2.99 -3.41
N ASP A 40 16.20 2.35 -4.43
CA ASP A 40 15.46 1.81 -5.57
C ASP A 40 14.34 0.85 -5.13
N LEU A 41 14.65 -0.09 -4.22
CA LEU A 41 13.65 -1.01 -3.69
C LEU A 41 12.60 -0.26 -2.84
N ALA A 42 13.01 0.71 -2.03
CA ALA A 42 12.08 1.52 -1.23
C ALA A 42 11.07 2.28 -2.10
N GLU A 43 11.53 2.88 -3.20
CA GLU A 43 10.67 3.58 -4.16
C GLU A 43 9.71 2.63 -4.87
N ARG A 44 10.19 1.44 -5.29
CA ARG A 44 9.34 0.41 -5.91
C ARG A 44 8.27 -0.09 -4.93
N LEU A 45 8.63 -0.36 -3.68
CA LEU A 45 7.69 -0.77 -2.63
C LEU A 45 6.64 0.30 -2.35
N LEU A 46 7.07 1.55 -2.13
CA LEU A 46 6.16 2.66 -1.86
C LEU A 46 5.20 2.90 -3.03
N GLY A 47 5.70 2.84 -4.27
CA GLY A 47 4.88 3.00 -5.47
C GLY A 47 3.76 1.97 -5.55
N ASN A 48 4.10 0.69 -5.37
CA ASN A 48 3.12 -0.39 -5.42
C ASN A 48 2.14 -0.35 -4.24
N ALA A 49 2.61 0.02 -3.05
CA ALA A 49 1.75 0.21 -1.89
C ALA A 49 0.72 1.32 -2.14
N VAL A 50 1.14 2.47 -2.68
CA VAL A 50 0.23 3.59 -3.02
C VAL A 50 -0.79 3.19 -4.08
N MET A 51 -0.38 2.45 -5.12
CA MET A 51 -1.31 1.92 -6.13
C MET A 51 -2.38 1.02 -5.48
N TYR A 52 -1.95 0.08 -4.63
CA TYR A 52 -2.84 -0.83 -3.91
C TYR A 52 -3.81 -0.09 -2.98
N MET A 53 -3.32 0.87 -2.19
CA MET A 53 -4.16 1.62 -1.26
C MET A 53 -5.20 2.46 -2.00
N VAL A 54 -4.82 3.17 -3.06
CA VAL A 54 -5.76 3.97 -3.86
C VAL A 54 -6.81 3.06 -4.51
N ALA A 55 -6.39 1.97 -5.15
CA ALA A 55 -7.34 1.01 -5.74
C ALA A 55 -8.31 0.43 -4.70
N SER A 56 -7.81 0.11 -3.49
CA SER A 56 -8.63 -0.43 -2.39
C SER A 56 -9.60 0.58 -1.79
N MET A 57 -9.36 1.88 -2.00
CA MET A 57 -10.23 2.97 -1.56
C MET A 57 -11.26 3.33 -2.65
N GLU A 58 -10.84 3.43 -3.90
CA GLU A 58 -11.70 3.79 -5.03
C GLU A 58 -12.58 2.62 -5.52
N HIS A 59 -12.18 1.38 -5.25
CA HIS A 59 -12.89 0.17 -5.65
C HIS A 59 -13.15 -0.76 -4.45
N PRO A 60 -13.95 -0.32 -3.45
CA PRO A 60 -14.14 -1.07 -2.21
C PRO A 60 -14.83 -2.43 -2.39
N ASP A 61 -15.58 -2.61 -3.49
CA ASP A 61 -16.29 -3.86 -3.81
C ASP A 61 -15.39 -4.93 -4.45
N VAL A 62 -14.13 -4.60 -4.78
CA VAL A 62 -13.19 -5.54 -5.39
C VAL A 62 -12.37 -6.22 -4.29
N HIS A 63 -12.29 -7.54 -4.34
CA HIS A 63 -11.49 -8.32 -3.41
C HIS A 63 -10.00 -8.16 -3.73
N LEU A 64 -9.35 -7.20 -3.07
CA LEU A 64 -7.93 -6.90 -3.24
C LEU A 64 -7.13 -7.36 -2.01
N GLY A 65 -5.90 -7.78 -2.26
CA GLY A 65 -4.96 -8.20 -1.25
C GLY A 65 -3.53 -7.97 -1.69
N VAL A 66 -2.64 -7.75 -0.73
CA VAL A 66 -1.25 -7.39 -0.97
C VAL A 66 -0.31 -8.48 -0.48
N GLY A 67 0.74 -8.76 -1.26
CA GLY A 67 1.81 -9.69 -0.89
C GLY A 67 2.70 -9.13 0.23
N LYS A 68 3.42 -10.01 0.95
CA LYS A 68 4.28 -9.63 2.08
C LYS A 68 5.28 -8.52 1.75
N VAL A 69 5.87 -8.56 0.56
CA VAL A 69 6.90 -7.62 0.14
C VAL A 69 6.30 -6.23 -0.04
N VAL A 70 5.22 -6.11 -0.82
CA VAL A 70 4.55 -4.81 -1.06
C VAL A 70 3.87 -4.27 0.21
N ASP A 71 3.41 -5.14 1.10
CA ASP A 71 2.77 -4.80 2.38
C ASP A 71 3.70 -3.99 3.31
N ILE A 72 5.03 -4.10 3.16
CA ILE A 72 6.00 -3.24 3.87
C ILE A 72 5.73 -1.76 3.57
N GLY A 73 5.51 -1.39 2.30
CA GLY A 73 5.18 -0.02 1.91
C GLY A 73 3.80 0.42 2.39
N VAL A 74 2.84 -0.51 2.47
CA VAL A 74 1.49 -0.23 3.00
C VAL A 74 1.57 0.09 4.49
N HIS A 75 2.31 -0.71 5.26
CA HIS A 75 2.51 -0.48 6.69
C HIS A 75 3.23 0.83 6.96
N GLN A 76 4.25 1.15 6.17
CA GLN A 76 4.94 2.44 6.29
C GLN A 76 3.95 3.61 6.22
N VAL A 77 3.12 3.68 5.17
CA VAL A 77 2.20 4.80 4.99
C VAL A 77 1.15 4.84 6.11
N ILE A 78 0.64 3.68 6.54
CA ILE A 78 -0.32 3.58 7.65
C ILE A 78 0.30 4.08 8.98
N LEU A 79 1.57 3.78 9.23
CA LEU A 79 2.27 4.25 10.43
C LEU A 79 2.45 5.77 10.44
N ASP A 80 2.62 6.41 9.29
CA ASP A 80 2.54 7.88 9.18
C ASP A 80 1.09 8.35 9.03
N THR A 81 0.33 8.19 10.12
CA THR A 81 -1.11 8.43 10.16
C THR A 81 -1.59 9.76 9.56
N PRO A 82 -0.88 10.91 9.66
CA PRO A 82 -1.31 12.12 8.95
C PRO A 82 -1.35 11.98 7.43
N VAL A 83 -0.36 11.31 6.83
CA VAL A 83 -0.29 11.04 5.39
C VAL A 83 -1.36 10.02 5.00
N TYR A 84 -1.52 8.96 5.78
CA TYR A 84 -2.59 7.96 5.55
C TYR A 84 -4.00 8.57 5.65
N PHE A 85 -4.25 9.47 6.60
CA PHE A 85 -5.53 10.17 6.69
C PHE A 85 -5.76 11.13 5.52
N ALA A 86 -4.71 11.80 5.04
CA ALA A 86 -4.80 12.64 3.85
C ALA A 86 -5.08 11.80 2.58
N LEU A 87 -4.54 10.58 2.50
CA LEU A 87 -4.89 9.57 1.49
C LEU A 87 -6.38 9.20 1.55
N CYS A 88 -6.89 8.88 2.75
CA CYS A 88 -8.30 8.55 2.96
C CYS A 88 -9.24 9.73 2.61
N ASP A 89 -8.84 10.96 2.97
CA ASP A 89 -9.59 12.18 2.62
C ASP A 89 -9.70 12.36 1.11
N LEU A 90 -8.58 12.18 0.39
CA LEU A 90 -8.53 12.38 -1.05
C LEU A 90 -9.18 11.25 -1.86
N TYR A 91 -8.93 9.98 -1.51
CA TYR A 91 -9.30 8.82 -2.35
C TYR A 91 -10.42 7.94 -1.77
N ASN A 92 -10.88 8.18 -0.54
CA ASN A 92 -11.93 7.39 0.11
C ASN A 92 -13.06 8.25 0.69
N GLU A 93 -13.26 9.45 0.12
CA GLU A 93 -14.31 10.40 0.54
C GLU A 93 -14.26 10.71 2.05
N GLY A 94 -13.06 10.76 2.63
CA GLY A 94 -12.88 11.00 4.08
C GLY A 94 -13.11 9.80 4.99
N ARG A 95 -13.53 8.64 4.47
CA ARG A 95 -13.69 7.43 5.28
C ARG A 95 -12.33 6.77 5.54
N TYR A 96 -12.14 6.24 6.74
CA TYR A 96 -10.94 5.45 7.03
C TYR A 96 -11.02 4.08 6.35
N LYS A 97 -9.93 3.69 5.66
CA LYS A 97 -9.79 2.35 5.11
C LYS A 97 -9.13 1.42 6.13
N HIS A 98 -9.92 0.84 7.03
CA HIS A 98 -9.39 -0.01 8.10
C HIS A 98 -8.46 -1.11 7.58
N HIS A 99 -7.28 -1.23 8.22
CA HIS A 99 -6.33 -2.31 7.99
C HIS A 99 -6.28 -3.20 9.23
N ALA A 100 -6.75 -4.43 9.11
CA ALA A 100 -6.81 -5.41 10.17
C ALA A 100 -6.36 -6.77 9.63
N PRO A 101 -5.05 -7.04 9.56
CA PRO A 101 -4.54 -8.27 8.97
C PRO A 101 -4.83 -9.48 9.86
N PHE A 102 -5.07 -10.62 9.23
CA PHE A 102 -5.07 -11.91 9.93
C PHE A 102 -3.64 -12.33 10.32
N ILE A 103 -3.54 -13.18 11.35
CA ILE A 103 -2.26 -13.76 11.78
C ILE A 103 -1.68 -14.66 10.66
N GLN A 104 -2.52 -15.51 10.07
CA GLN A 104 -2.16 -16.32 8.92
C GLN A 104 -2.38 -15.54 7.62
N ARG A 105 -1.35 -15.46 6.78
CA ARG A 105 -1.48 -14.88 5.44
C ARG A 105 -2.33 -15.79 4.56
N ARG A 106 -3.20 -15.17 3.74
CA ARG A 106 -3.92 -15.87 2.69
C ARG A 106 -2.95 -16.29 1.59
N ASN A 107 -3.30 -17.39 0.94
CA ASN A 107 -2.54 -17.95 -0.17
C ASN A 107 -3.49 -18.59 -1.18
N ASP A 108 -4.38 -17.76 -1.72
CA ASP A 108 -5.54 -18.16 -2.52
C ASP A 108 -5.55 -17.53 -3.92
N GLY A 109 -4.43 -16.93 -4.34
CA GLY A 109 -4.29 -16.24 -5.63
C GLY A 109 -4.64 -14.74 -5.60
N THR A 110 -5.22 -14.22 -4.50
CA THR A 110 -5.68 -12.81 -4.41
C THR A 110 -4.59 -11.79 -4.74
N VAL A 111 -3.32 -12.06 -4.38
CA VAL A 111 -2.19 -11.16 -4.68
C VAL A 111 -1.97 -11.03 -6.19
N THR A 112 -2.03 -12.13 -6.93
CA THR A 112 -1.89 -12.14 -8.39
C THR A 112 -3.07 -11.45 -9.07
N ASP A 113 -4.29 -11.72 -8.58
CA ASP A 113 -5.51 -11.07 -9.07
C ASP A 113 -5.49 -9.57 -8.83
N THR A 114 -4.95 -9.13 -7.69
CA THR A 114 -4.76 -7.71 -7.37
C THR A 114 -3.82 -7.05 -8.37
N ALA A 115 -2.67 -7.65 -8.70
CA ALA A 115 -1.76 -7.09 -9.68
C ALA A 115 -2.41 -7.00 -11.08
N ALA A 116 -3.26 -7.97 -11.45
CA ALA A 116 -4.02 -7.93 -12.68
C ALA A 116 -5.07 -6.82 -12.68
N PHE A 117 -5.77 -6.62 -11.56
CA PHE A 117 -6.73 -5.53 -11.39
C PHE A 117 -6.06 -4.16 -11.44
N LEU A 118 -4.93 -3.96 -10.77
CA LEU A 118 -4.17 -2.71 -10.84
C LEU A 118 -3.81 -2.35 -12.29
N ARG A 119 -3.43 -3.34 -13.10
CA ARG A 119 -3.20 -3.15 -14.55
C ARG A 119 -4.47 -2.76 -15.30
N SER A 120 -5.61 -3.37 -14.99
CA SER A 120 -6.86 -3.11 -15.71
C SER A 120 -7.40 -1.69 -15.48
N ILE A 121 -7.06 -1.07 -14.34
CA ILE A 121 -7.39 0.33 -14.02
C ILE A 121 -6.29 1.34 -14.41
N GLY A 122 -5.26 0.90 -15.15
CA GLY A 122 -4.26 1.78 -15.75
C GLY A 122 -2.98 2.00 -14.92
N PHE A 123 -2.80 1.30 -13.80
CA PHE A 123 -1.51 1.29 -13.10
C PHE A 123 -0.49 0.35 -13.75
N THR A 124 0.77 0.55 -13.38
CA THR A 124 1.90 -0.30 -13.82
C THR A 124 2.53 -0.95 -12.58
N PRO A 125 1.90 -1.99 -12.01
CA PRO A 125 2.46 -2.70 -10.86
C PRO A 125 3.76 -3.40 -11.24
N ASP A 126 4.67 -3.49 -10.28
CA ASP A 126 5.99 -4.10 -10.45
C ASP A 126 5.91 -5.62 -10.49
N GLU A 127 6.09 -6.21 -11.67
CA GLU A 127 5.91 -7.65 -11.87
C GLU A 127 6.76 -8.51 -10.94
N GLU A 128 7.99 -8.10 -10.64
CA GLU A 128 8.89 -8.86 -9.77
C GLU A 128 8.36 -8.89 -8.32
N LEU A 129 7.93 -7.74 -7.80
CA LEU A 129 7.41 -7.64 -6.44
C LEU A 129 6.13 -8.46 -6.26
N TRP A 130 5.20 -8.38 -7.22
CA TRP A 130 3.95 -9.12 -7.15
C TRP A 130 4.10 -10.63 -7.44
N ALA A 131 5.11 -11.03 -8.23
CA ALA A 131 5.40 -12.45 -8.49
C ALA A 131 6.09 -13.14 -7.32
N ARG A 132 6.97 -12.46 -6.57
CA ARG A 132 7.68 -13.04 -5.40
C ARG A 132 6.72 -13.59 -4.35
N ASP A 133 5.65 -12.87 -4.06
CA ASP A 133 4.63 -13.31 -3.09
C ASP A 133 3.56 -14.22 -3.72
N GLY A 134 3.33 -14.13 -5.04
CA GLY A 134 2.46 -15.07 -5.76
C GLY A 134 3.04 -16.48 -5.88
N ALA A 135 4.37 -16.62 -5.77
CA ALA A 135 5.07 -17.90 -5.91
C ALA A 135 4.94 -18.84 -4.70
N ASP A 136 4.57 -18.34 -3.52
CA ASP A 136 4.31 -19.18 -2.35
C ASP A 136 2.96 -19.92 -2.43
N CYS A 137 2.16 -19.70 -3.50
CA CYS A 137 0.88 -20.35 -3.79
C CYS A 137 1.06 -21.83 -4.19
N SER A 138 1.37 -22.67 -3.19
CA SER A 138 1.19 -24.13 -3.26
C SER A 138 -0.31 -24.48 -3.41
N PRO A 139 -0.70 -25.65 -3.96
CA PRO A 139 -2.08 -25.88 -4.42
C PRO A 139 -3.11 -25.60 -3.33
N CYS A 140 -3.97 -24.62 -3.63
CA CYS A 140 -4.80 -23.89 -2.69
C CYS A 140 -5.84 -24.79 -2.01
N ASP A 141 -5.68 -25.03 -0.69
CA ASP A 141 -6.72 -25.65 0.15
C ASP A 141 -6.82 -25.04 1.57
N SER A 142 -6.66 -23.73 1.70
CA SER A 142 -6.94 -23.04 2.96
C SER A 142 -7.75 -21.77 2.74
N LYS A 143 -9.02 -21.95 2.36
CA LYS A 143 -10.05 -20.91 2.44
C LYS A 143 -10.17 -20.47 3.91
N VAL A 144 -9.66 -19.30 4.25
CA VAL A 144 -10.00 -18.59 5.50
C VAL A 144 -11.32 -17.85 5.27
N PRO A 145 -12.23 -17.75 6.26
CA PRO A 145 -13.51 -17.07 6.07
C PRO A 145 -13.34 -15.61 5.62
N ASP A 146 -14.21 -15.19 4.70
CA ASP A 146 -14.22 -13.84 4.15
C ASP A 146 -14.35 -12.76 5.24
N SER A 147 -13.63 -11.66 5.06
CA SER A 147 -13.50 -10.55 6.01
C SER A 147 -14.11 -9.27 5.45
N HIS A 148 -15.33 -9.38 4.89
CA HIS A 148 -16.10 -8.22 4.44
C HIS A 148 -16.57 -7.36 5.62
#